data_AF-A0A9D4M995-F1
#
_entry.id   AF-A0A9D4M995-F1
#
_cell.length_a   1.000
_cell.length_b   1.000
_cell.length_c   1.000
_cell.angle_alpha   90.00
_cell.angle_beta   90.00
_cell.angle_gamma   90.00
#
_symmetry.space_group_name_H-M   'P 1'
#
loop_
_entity.id
_entity.type
_entity.pdbx_description
1 polymer ?
#
loop_
_entity_poly.entity_id
_entity_poly.type
_entity_poly.pdbx_seq_one_letter_code
_entity_poly.pdbx_strand_id
1 'polypeptide(L)' 'MGFLHFQCTVTVSDNGYPSNKIDTAQVDIFVDRDRALPVFTSNARYQVTINEDRPVGNSIIQVSASRQGIQVSIIF' A
#
# COMPACT_ATOMS: atom_id res chain seq x y z
N MET A 1 12.59 4.93 -7.77
CA MET A 1 12.11 4.29 -6.53
C MET A 1 12.86 2.97 -6.41
N GLY A 2 13.46 2.67 -5.26
CA GLY A 2 14.28 1.46 -5.09
C GLY A 2 13.55 0.42 -4.26
N PHE A 3 13.67 -0.85 -4.65
CA PHE A 3 13.26 -1.97 -3.81
C PHE A 3 14.14 -2.03 -2.56
N LEU A 4 13.59 -2.51 -1.45
CA LEU A 4 14.43 -2.94 -0.34
C LEU A 4 15.00 -4.31 -0.69
N HIS A 5 16.32 -4.42 -0.67
CA HIS A 5 17.02 -5.67 -0.93
C HIS A 5 17.54 -6.25 0.38
N PHE A 6 17.19 -7.52 0.62
CA PHE A 6 17.70 -8.31 1.73
C PHE A 6 18.36 -9.56 1.17
N GLN A 7 19.46 -9.95 1.78
CA GLN A 7 20.16 -11.18 1.43
C GLN A 7 20.12 -12.11 2.63
N CYS A 8 19.63 -13.33 2.42
CA CYS A 8 19.58 -14.36 3.44
C CYS A 8 20.43 -15.55 3.02
N THR A 9 21.20 -16.08 3.95
CA THR A 9 21.90 -17.36 3.76
C THR A 9 21.03 -18.46 4.35
N VAL A 10 20.63 -19.42 3.52
CA VAL A 10 19.87 -20.59 3.94
C VAL A 10 20.81 -21.79 3.96
N THR A 11 20.89 -22.46 5.11
CA THR A 11 21.69 -23.68 5.28
C THR A 11 20.75 -24.83 5.59
N VAL A 12 20.94 -25.96 4.88
CA VAL A 12 20.19 -27.20 5.11
C VAL A 12 21.16 -28.30 5.52
N SER A 13 20.69 -29.22 6.36
CA SER A 13 21.45 -30.39 6.81
C SER A 13 20.56 -31.62 6.80
N ASP A 14 21.10 -32.76 6.39
CA ASP A 14 20.47 -34.06 6.66
C ASP A 14 20.86 -34.62 8.05
N ASN A 15 20.39 -35.82 8.38
CA ASN A 15 20.69 -36.53 9.64
C ASN A 15 21.70 -37.67 9.45
N GLY A 16 22.63 -37.56 8.50
CA GLY A 16 23.61 -38.62 8.20
C GLY A 16 24.56 -38.96 9.36
N TYR A 17 25.00 -40.23 9.43
CA TYR A 17 26.02 -40.74 10.37
C TYR A 17 27.16 -41.42 9.59
N PRO A 18 28.45 -41.29 9.97
CA PRO A 18 28.97 -40.50 11.10
C PRO A 18 28.98 -38.98 10.85
N SER A 19 28.70 -38.54 9.63
CA SER A 19 28.65 -37.13 9.24
C SER A 19 27.42 -36.84 8.40
N ASN A 20 26.72 -35.77 8.74
CA ASN A 20 25.64 -35.19 7.97
C ASN A 20 26.18 -34.44 6.73
N LYS A 21 25.36 -34.37 5.69
CA LYS A 21 25.60 -33.49 4.54
C LYS A 21 24.98 -32.13 4.81
N ILE A 22 25.70 -31.07 4.43
CA ILE A 22 25.28 -29.68 4.57
C ILE A 22 25.33 -29.04 3.19
N ASP A 23 24.33 -28.24 2.88
CA ASP A 23 24.34 -27.35 1.71
C ASP A 23 23.92 -25.94 2.11
N THR A 24 24.37 -24.94 1.35
CA THR A 24 24.09 -23.53 1.64
C THR A 24 23.79 -22.77 0.35
N ALA A 25 22.73 -21.97 0.39
CA ALA A 25 22.32 -21.10 -0.71
C ALA A 25 22.15 -19.65 -0.25
N GLN A 26 22.42 -18.71 -1.15
CA GLN A 26 22.07 -17.31 -0.99
C GLN A 26 20.67 -17.06 -1.58
N VAL A 27 19.86 -16.30 -0.86
CA VAL A 27 18.51 -15.91 -1.29
C VAL A 27 18.44 -14.39 -1.32
N ASP A 28 18.19 -13.84 -2.49
CA ASP A 28 17.91 -12.42 -2.68
C ASP A 28 16.41 -12.14 -2.56
N ILE A 29 16.05 -11.26 -1.64
CA ILE A 29 14.67 -10.85 -1.38
C ILE A 29 14.52 -9.39 -1.77
N PHE A 30 13.66 -9.12 -2.75
CA PHE A 30 13.30 -7.77 -3.16
C PHE A 30 11.91 -7.44 -2.64
N VAL A 31 11.82 -6.45 -1.74
CA VAL A 31 10.55 -5.98 -1.19
C VAL A 31 10.18 -4.66 -1.84
N ASP A 32 9.10 -4.69 -2.62
CA ASP A 32 8.38 -3.49 -3.02
C ASP A 32 7.38 -3.13 -1.91
N ARG A 33 7.71 -2.07 -1.16
CA ARG A 33 6.76 -1.50 -0.20
C ARG A 33 6.12 -0.30 -0.82
N ASP A 34 4.90 -0.49 -1.29
CA ASP A 34 4.06 0.60 -1.70
C ASP A 34 3.61 1.40 -0.46
N ARG A 35 4.35 2.49 -0.21
CA ARG A 35 4.11 3.41 0.92
C ARG A 35 3.21 4.58 0.55
N ALA A 36 2.74 4.65 -0.69
CA ALA A 36 1.80 5.69 -1.04
C ALA A 36 0.49 5.39 -0.32
N LEU A 37 -0.08 6.39 0.36
CA LEU A 37 -1.43 6.36 0.89
C LEU A 37 -2.31 7.27 0.04
N PRO A 38 -3.62 6.99 -0.11
CA PRO A 38 -4.53 7.96 -0.69
C PRO A 38 -4.47 9.26 0.11
N VAL A 39 -4.14 10.35 -0.57
CA VAL A 39 -4.19 11.70 -0.01
C VAL A 39 -5.39 12.41 -0.58
N PHE A 40 -6.10 13.16 0.27
CA PHE A 40 -7.17 14.02 -0.21
C PHE A 40 -6.62 15.01 -1.24
N THR A 41 -7.33 15.16 -2.35
CA THR A 41 -6.90 16.02 -3.48
C THR A 41 -6.85 17.50 -3.09
N SER A 42 -7.50 17.87 -1.99
CA SER A 42 -7.43 19.18 -1.38
C SER A 42 -6.96 19.07 0.07
N ASN A 43 -5.99 19.89 0.46
CA ASN A 43 -5.51 20.02 1.84
C ASN A 43 -6.41 20.93 2.70
N ALA A 44 -7.55 21.37 2.18
CA ALA A 44 -8.46 22.30 2.83
C ALA A 44 -9.54 21.59 3.67
N ARG A 45 -10.16 22.32 4.60
CA ARG A 45 -11.39 21.88 5.27
C ARG A 45 -12.52 21.84 4.24
N TYR A 46 -13.21 20.72 4.13
CA TYR A 46 -14.42 20.60 3.31
C TYR A 46 -15.60 21.26 4.02
N GLN A 47 -15.98 22.46 3.59
CA GLN A 47 -17.13 23.18 4.09
C GLN A 47 -17.95 23.69 2.90
N VAL A 48 -19.25 23.42 2.93
CA VAL A 48 -20.21 23.85 1.90
C VAL A 48 -21.43 24.46 2.57
N THR A 49 -21.89 25.59 2.03
CA THR A 49 -23.19 26.17 2.34
C THR A 49 -24.18 25.73 1.26
N ILE A 50 -25.35 25.25 1.67
CA ILE A 50 -26.44 24.87 0.76
C ILE A 50 -27.68 25.69 1.05
N ASN A 51 -28.52 25.88 0.05
CA ASN A 51 -29.85 26.44 0.22
C ASN A 51 -30.80 25.39 0.81
N GLU A 52 -31.80 25.84 1.57
CA GLU A 52 -32.81 24.99 2.19
C GLU A 52 -33.83 24.38 1.20
N ASP A 53 -33.96 24.99 0.02
CA ASP A 53 -34.88 24.56 -1.04
C ASP A 53 -34.32 23.45 -1.93
N ARG A 54 -33.11 22.94 -1.61
CA ARG A 54 -32.47 21.90 -2.40
C ARG A 54 -33.27 20.59 -2.36
N PRO A 55 -33.63 20.01 -3.53
CA PRO A 55 -34.34 18.74 -3.58
C PRO A 55 -33.59 17.59 -2.90
N VAL A 56 -34.35 16.68 -2.31
CA VAL A 56 -33.83 15.43 -1.72
C VAL A 56 -33.17 14.57 -2.81
N GLY A 57 -32.00 14.01 -2.50
CA GLY A 57 -31.24 13.15 -3.40
C GLY A 57 -30.20 13.87 -4.26
N ASN A 58 -30.08 15.20 -4.15
CA ASN A 58 -28.99 15.93 -4.79
C ASN A 58 -27.67 15.75 -4.04
N SER A 59 -26.59 15.56 -4.79
CA SER A 59 -25.24 15.61 -4.24
C SER A 59 -24.86 17.05 -3.87
N ILE A 60 -24.16 17.17 -2.75
CA ILE A 60 -23.72 18.41 -2.11
C ILE A 60 -22.26 18.68 -2.44
N ILE A 61 -21.39 17.68 -2.22
CA ILE A 61 -19.96 17.77 -2.52
C ILE A 61 -19.39 16.40 -2.86
N GLN A 62 -18.50 16.37 -3.84
CA GLN A 62 -17.65 15.20 -4.11
C GLN A 62 -16.26 15.46 -3.54
N VAL A 63 -15.84 14.59 -2.63
CA VAL A 63 -14.49 14.60 -2.05
C VAL A 63 -13.70 13.45 -2.65
N SER A 64 -12.49 13.71 -3.13
CA SER A 64 -11.63 12.67 -3.70
C SER A 64 -10.32 12.53 -2.95
N ALA A 65 -9.84 11.30 -2.86
CA ALA A 65 -8.49 10.96 -2.42
C ALA A 65 -7.81 10.16 -3.53
N SER A 66 -6.53 10.43 -3.79
CA SER A 66 -5.79 9.78 -4.86
C SER A 66 -4.43 9.26 -4.42
N ARG A 67 -3.99 8.18 -5.05
CA ARG A 67 -2.72 7.49 -4.80
C ARG A 67 -2.21 6.90 -6.08
N GLN A 68 -1.11 7.43 -6.62
CA GLN A 68 -0.47 6.93 -7.84
C GLN A 68 -1.47 6.60 -8.98
N GLY A 69 -2.43 7.48 -9.23
CA GLY A 69 -3.43 7.31 -10.30
C GLY A 69 -4.70 6.53 -9.94
N ILE A 70 -4.79 5.95 -8.74
CA ILE A 70 -6.04 5.39 -8.20
C ILE A 70 -6.80 6.49 -7.48
N GLN A 71 -8.04 6.78 -7.90
CA GLN A 71 -8.93 7.77 -7.26
C GLN A 71 -10.11 7.07 -6.57
N VAL A 72 -10.38 7.49 -5.33
CA VAL A 72 -11.59 7.12 -4.59
C VAL A 72 -12.39 8.39 -4.32
N SER A 73 -13.70 8.35 -4.52
CA SER A 73 -14.59 9.49 -4.30
C SER A 73 -15.67 9.18 -3.27
N ILE A 74 -15.96 10.14 -2.40
CA ILE A 74 -17.09 10.13 -1.46
C ILE A 74 -18.04 11.23 -1.91
N ILE A 75 -19.32 10.89 -2.03
CA ILE A 75 -20.37 11.82 -2.42
C ILE A 75 -21.28 12.00 -1.21
N PHE A 76 -21.46 13.24 -0.79
CA PHE A 76 -22.40 13.65 0.25
C PHE A 76 -23.59 14.34 -0.40
#